data_AF-A0A0A1XNR0-F1
#
_entry.id   AF-A0A0A1XNR0-F1
#
_cell.length_a   1.000
_cell.length_b   1.000
_cell.length_c   1.000
_cell.angle_alpha   90.00
_cell.angle_beta   90.00
_cell.angle_gamma   90.00
#
_symmetry.space_group_name_H-M   'P 1'
#
loop_
_entity.id
_entity.type
_entity.pdbx_description
1 polymer ?
#
loop_
_entity_poly.entity_id
_entity_poly.type
_entity_poly.pdbx_seq_one_letter_code
_entity_poly.pdbx_strand_id
1 'polypeptide(L)'
;MNSTGSFFDEQLVHIYTHLVHNYVPDFLLTMSQHFVYTPWVFSLLGSMVIGLAGILPLIIIPTDEKLKEGGFKDPGESKFLKVLLSFAVGGLLGDVFLHLLPEAWEGEKNTPSEHPSLRSGLWVLSGILIFTIVEKIFSGYTNADEENPQPKCVEIANCLLRKTGGKIPDGHNNSEGCAGACDIEDVPNGCFLREREQKQKEQPKKVAGYLNLMANSIDNFTHGLAVAGSFLVSFRHGVLATFAILLHEIPHEVGDFAILLRSGFSRWDAARAQLLTAGAGLLGALVAIGGSGVTSAMEARTSWIMPFTAGGFLHIALVTVLPDLLKEEEKVESIKQLLALIFGILLMALMTAFFEA
;
A
#
# COMPACT_ATOMS: atom_id res chain seq x y z
N MET A 1 51.35 -24.05 -12.80
CA MET A 1 51.23 -23.11 -11.66
C MET A 1 49.86 -22.47 -11.76
N ASN A 2 48.89 -23.00 -11.00
CA ASN A 2 47.53 -22.49 -10.85
C ASN A 2 47.28 -22.48 -9.33
N SER A 3 47.50 -21.35 -8.67
CA SER A 3 47.38 -21.24 -7.20
C SER A 3 46.69 -19.94 -6.74
N THR A 4 45.96 -19.26 -7.61
CA THR A 4 45.19 -18.06 -7.22
C THR A 4 43.70 -18.33 -7.02
N GLY A 5 43.21 -19.53 -7.33
CA GLY A 5 41.81 -19.92 -7.13
C GLY A 5 41.45 -20.41 -5.73
N SER A 6 42.38 -20.97 -4.96
CA SER A 6 42.03 -21.61 -3.67
C SER A 6 42.00 -20.65 -2.47
N PHE A 7 42.69 -19.51 -2.55
CA PHE A 7 42.82 -18.60 -1.40
C PHE A 7 41.55 -17.81 -1.14
N PHE A 8 40.87 -17.36 -2.20
CA PHE A 8 39.60 -16.65 -2.08
C PHE A 8 38.45 -17.58 -1.72
N ASP A 9 38.43 -18.83 -2.22
CA ASP A 9 37.44 -19.84 -1.83
C ASP A 9 37.56 -20.18 -0.33
N GLU A 10 38.76 -20.37 0.21
CA GLU A 10 38.91 -20.68 1.64
C GLU A 10 38.48 -19.52 2.54
N GLN A 11 38.79 -18.27 2.19
CA GLN A 11 38.33 -17.12 2.98
C GLN A 11 36.81 -16.94 2.91
N LEU A 12 36.21 -17.15 1.74
CA LEU A 12 34.77 -17.02 1.55
C LEU A 12 34.02 -18.16 2.27
N VAL A 13 34.56 -19.38 2.23
CA VAL A 13 34.09 -20.51 3.05
C VAL A 13 34.25 -20.21 4.54
N HIS A 14 35.34 -19.58 4.96
CA HIS A 14 35.56 -19.27 6.38
C HIS A 14 34.62 -18.16 6.88
N ILE A 15 34.36 -17.13 6.07
CA ILE A 15 33.38 -16.06 6.38
C ILE A 15 31.97 -16.65 6.39
N TYR A 16 31.63 -17.48 5.40
CA TYR A 16 30.37 -18.21 5.33
C TYR A 16 30.16 -19.10 6.56
N THR A 17 31.17 -19.89 6.94
CA THR A 17 31.08 -20.79 8.10
C THR A 17 30.95 -20.00 9.41
N HIS A 18 31.61 -18.84 9.51
CA HIS A 18 31.54 -17.99 10.70
C HIS A 18 30.19 -17.29 10.86
N LEU A 19 29.61 -16.79 9.75
CA LEU A 19 28.25 -16.24 9.73
C LEU A 19 27.20 -17.31 10.04
N VAL A 20 27.35 -18.50 9.46
CA VAL A 20 26.44 -19.64 9.67
C VAL A 20 26.46 -20.11 11.12
N HIS A 21 27.63 -20.19 11.76
CA HIS A 21 27.73 -20.69 13.13
C HIS A 21 27.29 -19.66 14.19
N ASN A 22 27.37 -18.36 13.91
CA ASN A 22 27.07 -17.32 14.90
C ASN A 22 25.62 -16.81 14.86
N TYR A 23 24.98 -16.83 13.68
CA TYR A 23 23.67 -16.19 13.49
C TYR A 23 22.54 -17.15 13.14
N VAL A 24 22.84 -18.42 12.81
CA VAL A 24 21.80 -19.43 12.53
C VAL A 24 21.59 -20.30 13.77
N PRO A 25 20.37 -20.35 14.35
CA PRO A 25 20.06 -21.24 15.46
C PRO A 25 20.30 -22.71 15.07
N ASP A 26 20.99 -23.47 15.92
CA ASP A 26 21.36 -24.89 15.71
C ASP A 26 20.16 -25.81 15.37
N PHE A 27 18.96 -25.42 15.79
CA PHE A 27 17.70 -26.08 15.44
C PHE A 27 17.47 -26.14 13.92
N LEU A 28 17.75 -25.05 13.19
CA LEU A 28 17.54 -24.98 11.73
C LEU A 28 18.56 -25.84 10.97
N LEU A 29 19.79 -25.95 11.49
CA LEU A 29 20.83 -26.81 10.91
C LEU A 29 20.41 -28.28 11.03
N THR A 30 19.91 -28.69 12.18
CA THR A 30 19.46 -30.05 12.46
C THR A 30 18.21 -30.42 11.65
N MET A 31 17.27 -29.48 11.46
CA MET A 31 16.05 -29.71 10.69
C MET A 31 16.34 -30.01 9.20
N SER A 32 17.41 -29.42 8.65
CA SER A 32 17.80 -29.60 7.25
C SER A 32 18.30 -31.00 6.89
N GLN A 33 18.78 -31.78 7.86
CA GLN A 33 19.33 -33.14 7.63
C GLN A 33 18.28 -34.25 7.65
N HIS A 34 17.04 -33.97 8.07
CA HIS A 34 15.99 -35.00 8.21
C HIS A 34 14.81 -34.87 7.24
N PHE A 35 14.66 -33.74 6.55
CA PHE A 35 13.62 -33.53 5.54
C PHE A 35 14.18 -33.64 4.12
N VAL A 36 13.47 -34.37 3.24
CA VAL A 36 13.71 -34.28 1.79
C VAL A 36 13.35 -32.86 1.36
N TYR A 37 14.37 -32.06 1.08
CA TYR A 37 14.19 -30.65 0.73
C TYR A 37 13.49 -30.51 -0.63
N THR A 38 12.30 -29.91 -0.62
CA THR A 38 11.49 -29.64 -1.82
C THR A 38 11.37 -28.12 -2.03
N PRO A 39 12.28 -27.50 -2.80
CA PRO A 39 12.38 -26.04 -2.91
C PRO A 39 11.05 -25.34 -3.21
N TRP A 40 10.28 -25.86 -4.16
CA TRP A 40 9.01 -25.28 -4.58
C TRP A 40 7.96 -25.22 -3.47
N VAL A 41 7.95 -26.20 -2.55
CA VAL A 41 7.03 -26.20 -1.39
C VAL A 41 7.41 -25.07 -0.46
N PHE A 42 8.70 -24.96 -0.12
CA PHE A 42 9.19 -23.92 0.78
C PHE A 42 9.08 -22.52 0.17
N SER A 43 9.25 -22.35 -1.14
CA SER A 43 8.99 -21.10 -1.86
C SER A 43 7.54 -20.64 -1.70
N LEU A 44 6.56 -21.53 -1.90
CA LEU A 44 5.14 -21.21 -1.74
C LEU A 44 4.78 -20.92 -0.28
N LEU A 45 5.33 -21.69 0.66
CA LEU A 45 5.12 -21.46 2.09
C LEU A 45 5.71 -20.12 2.54
N GLY A 46 6.94 -19.80 2.15
CA GLY A 46 7.58 -18.53 2.48
C GLY A 46 6.80 -17.33 1.94
N SER A 47 6.38 -17.40 0.67
CA SER A 47 5.54 -16.35 0.07
C SER A 47 4.19 -16.21 0.77
N MET A 48 3.55 -17.31 1.17
CA MET A 48 2.31 -17.27 1.93
C MET A 48 2.50 -16.64 3.32
N VAL A 49 3.61 -16.93 4.01
CA VAL A 49 3.92 -16.33 5.31
C VAL A 49 4.09 -14.82 5.19
N ILE A 50 4.77 -14.33 4.15
CA ILE A 50 4.91 -12.90 3.88
C ILE A 50 3.55 -12.26 3.61
N GLY A 51 2.75 -12.85 2.74
CA GLY A 51 1.40 -12.35 2.45
C GLY A 51 0.43 -12.35 3.64
N LEU A 52 0.65 -13.22 4.64
CA LEU A 52 -0.13 -13.21 5.88
C LEU A 52 0.24 -12.03 6.80
N ALA A 53 1.37 -11.36 6.58
CA ALA A 53 1.76 -10.17 7.34
C ALA A 53 0.75 -9.03 7.18
N GLY A 54 0.07 -8.92 6.03
CA GLY A 54 -1.03 -7.97 5.80
C GLY A 54 -2.25 -8.12 6.73
N ILE A 55 -2.35 -9.21 7.51
CA ILE A 55 -3.39 -9.35 8.54
C ILE A 55 -2.95 -8.73 9.88
N LEU A 56 -1.64 -8.62 10.15
CA LEU A 56 -1.10 -8.12 11.42
C LEU A 56 -1.58 -6.71 11.80
N PRO A 57 -1.79 -5.76 10.87
CA PRO A 57 -2.32 -4.43 11.21
C PRO A 57 -3.69 -4.46 11.91
N LEU A 58 -4.52 -5.51 11.72
CA LEU A 58 -5.78 -5.68 12.45
C LEU A 58 -5.58 -5.80 13.97
N ILE A 59 -4.43 -6.29 14.42
CA ILE A 59 -4.11 -6.45 15.84
C ILE A 59 -3.56 -5.15 16.41
N ILE A 60 -2.76 -4.42 15.61
CA ILE A 60 -2.04 -3.21 16.02
C ILE A 60 -2.99 -1.99 16.06
N ILE A 61 -3.84 -1.84 15.05
CA ILE A 61 -4.69 -0.66 14.89
C ILE A 61 -5.99 -0.86 15.69
N PRO A 62 -6.38 0.06 16.60
CA PRO A 62 -7.57 -0.11 17.44
C PRO A 62 -8.88 -0.19 16.64
N THR A 63 -9.91 -0.79 17.24
CA THR A 63 -11.25 -0.94 16.66
C THR A 63 -11.97 0.40 16.46
N ASP A 64 -12.85 0.44 15.46
CA ASP A 64 -13.64 1.64 15.12
C ASP A 64 -14.47 2.16 16.29
N GLU A 65 -14.92 1.29 17.20
CA GLU A 65 -15.62 1.67 18.44
C GLU A 65 -14.72 2.50 19.37
N LYS A 66 -13.47 2.08 19.57
CA LYS A 66 -12.48 2.81 20.38
C LYS A 66 -12.01 4.11 19.73
N LEU A 67 -12.00 4.17 18.39
CA LEU A 67 -11.70 5.39 17.64
C LEU A 67 -12.87 6.39 17.68
N LYS A 68 -14.12 5.90 17.65
CA LYS A 68 -15.34 6.71 17.78
C LYS A 68 -15.57 7.23 19.20
N GLU A 69 -15.23 6.45 20.23
CA GLU A 69 -15.25 6.90 21.64
C GLU A 69 -14.36 8.13 21.89
N GLY A 70 -13.34 8.36 21.05
CA GLY A 70 -12.50 9.55 21.06
C GLY A 70 -13.12 10.81 20.41
N GLY A 71 -14.39 10.75 19.97
CA GLY A 71 -15.12 11.89 19.40
C GLY A 71 -15.01 12.10 17.89
N PHE A 72 -14.44 11.15 17.15
CA PHE A 72 -14.27 11.26 15.68
C PHE A 72 -15.42 10.57 14.93
N LYS A 73 -16.05 11.29 13.99
CA LYS A 73 -17.12 10.76 13.12
C LYS A 73 -16.58 9.80 12.05
N ASP A 74 -15.31 9.96 11.65
CA ASP A 74 -14.65 9.17 10.62
C ASP A 74 -13.31 8.61 11.15
N PRO A 75 -13.08 7.28 11.15
CA PRO A 75 -11.80 6.69 11.57
C PRO A 75 -10.60 7.28 10.80
N GLY A 76 -10.83 7.75 9.57
CA GLY A 76 -9.83 8.40 8.69
C GLY A 76 -9.25 9.71 9.22
N GLU A 77 -9.87 10.36 10.21
CA GLU A 77 -9.46 11.68 10.72
C GLU A 77 -8.77 11.65 12.08
N SER A 78 -8.58 10.45 12.67
CA SER A 78 -7.96 10.35 13.99
C SER A 78 -6.49 10.82 13.98
N LYS A 79 -6.09 11.53 15.06
CA LYS A 79 -4.70 11.97 15.25
C LYS A 79 -3.70 10.81 15.17
N PHE A 80 -4.07 9.67 15.75
CA PHE A 80 -3.28 8.43 15.67
C PHE A 80 -3.06 7.97 14.23
N LEU A 81 -4.12 7.97 13.40
CA LEU A 81 -4.00 7.55 12.00
C LEU A 81 -3.09 8.49 11.20
N LYS A 82 -3.15 9.81 11.43
CA LYS A 82 -2.23 10.77 10.79
C LYS A 82 -0.76 10.52 11.17
N VAL A 83 -0.50 10.18 12.43
CA VAL A 83 0.85 9.80 12.89
C VAL A 83 1.30 8.50 12.20
N LEU A 84 0.42 7.51 12.10
CA LEU A 84 0.71 6.25 11.41
C LEU A 84 0.95 6.43 9.90
N LEU A 85 0.20 7.32 9.26
CA LEU A 85 0.42 7.74 7.88
C LEU A 85 1.77 8.43 7.71
N SER A 86 2.19 9.24 8.68
CA SER A 86 3.49 9.91 8.63
C SER A 86 4.62 8.90 8.72
N PHE A 87 4.48 7.91 9.60
CA PHE A 87 5.35 6.75 9.64
C PHE A 87 5.38 5.99 8.30
N ALA A 88 4.21 5.75 7.69
CA ALA A 88 4.10 5.10 6.38
C ALA A 88 4.84 5.85 5.26
N VAL A 89 4.67 7.19 5.19
CA VAL A 89 5.40 8.02 4.23
C VAL A 89 6.91 7.94 4.47
N GLY A 90 7.34 8.00 5.73
CA GLY A 90 8.75 7.84 6.09
C GLY A 90 9.31 6.48 5.68
N GLY A 91 8.56 5.41 5.93
CA GLY A 91 8.91 4.04 5.52
C GLY A 91 9.01 3.90 4.00
N LEU A 92 7.99 4.32 3.25
CA LEU A 92 7.99 4.28 1.77
C LEU A 92 9.15 5.09 1.17
N LEU A 93 9.45 6.28 1.70
CA LEU A 93 10.59 7.07 1.22
C LEU A 93 11.93 6.42 1.60
N GLY A 94 12.03 5.87 2.80
CA GLY A 94 13.22 5.14 3.26
C GLY A 94 13.50 3.94 2.38
N ASP A 95 12.49 3.12 2.11
CA ASP A 95 12.56 1.96 1.23
C ASP A 95 13.02 2.34 -0.19
N VAL A 96 12.35 3.30 -0.82
CA VAL A 96 12.72 3.77 -2.16
C VAL A 96 14.18 4.22 -2.22
N PHE A 97 14.60 5.11 -1.32
CA PHE A 97 15.90 5.78 -1.46
C PHE A 97 17.07 4.98 -0.92
N LEU A 98 16.84 4.12 0.08
CA LEU A 98 17.89 3.39 0.76
C LEU A 98 17.99 1.93 0.32
N HIS A 99 16.93 1.37 -0.28
CA HIS A 99 16.89 -0.01 -0.72
C HIS A 99 16.65 -0.13 -2.25
N LEU A 100 15.46 0.24 -2.74
CA LEU A 100 15.06 -0.05 -4.13
C LEU A 100 15.92 0.66 -5.20
N LEU A 101 16.23 1.95 -5.02
CA LEU A 101 17.00 2.70 -6.00
C LEU A 101 18.49 2.29 -6.05
N PRO A 102 19.20 2.17 -4.91
CA PRO A 102 20.56 1.65 -4.90
C PRO A 102 20.67 0.29 -5.59
N GLU A 103 19.82 -0.67 -5.23
CA GLU A 103 19.84 -2.04 -5.77
C GLU A 103 19.56 -2.05 -7.28
N ALA A 104 18.58 -1.28 -7.75
CA ALA A 104 18.29 -1.16 -9.18
C ALA A 104 19.51 -0.63 -9.98
N TRP A 105 20.25 0.33 -9.43
CA TRP A 105 21.45 0.86 -10.07
C TRP A 105 22.64 -0.10 -10.02
N GLU A 106 22.78 -0.90 -8.95
CA GLU A 106 23.83 -1.92 -8.87
C GLU A 106 23.66 -2.99 -9.95
N GLY A 107 22.42 -3.40 -10.22
CA GLY A 107 22.09 -4.36 -11.27
C GLY A 107 22.47 -3.92 -12.69
N GLU A 108 22.60 -2.61 -12.96
CA GLU A 108 22.93 -2.05 -14.28
C GLU A 108 24.43 -1.81 -14.51
N LYS A 109 25.28 -1.88 -13.47
CA LYS A 109 26.75 -1.67 -13.56
C LYS A 109 27.46 -2.59 -14.55
N ASN A 110 26.85 -3.72 -14.90
CA ASN A 110 27.41 -4.72 -15.83
C ASN A 110 27.08 -4.44 -17.31
N THR A 111 26.36 -3.35 -17.63
CA THR A 111 26.05 -2.98 -19.02
C THR A 111 26.94 -1.83 -19.51
N PRO A 112 27.53 -1.92 -20.71
CA PRO A 112 28.39 -0.88 -21.26
C PRO A 112 27.54 0.27 -21.80
N SER A 113 26.95 1.08 -20.92
CA SER A 113 26.27 2.33 -21.26
C SER A 113 27.02 3.52 -20.67
N GLU A 114 27.06 4.65 -21.38
CA GLU A 114 27.72 5.89 -20.93
C GLU A 114 27.02 6.53 -19.70
N HIS A 115 25.76 6.15 -19.45
CA HIS A 115 24.98 6.52 -18.28
C HIS A 115 24.38 5.27 -17.62
N PRO A 116 25.10 4.66 -16.65
CA PRO A 116 24.70 3.38 -16.06
C PRO A 116 23.34 3.41 -15.34
N SER A 117 22.84 4.59 -14.96
CA SER A 117 21.56 4.76 -14.24
C SER A 117 20.39 5.22 -15.13
N LEU A 118 20.60 5.46 -16.43
CA LEU A 118 19.55 6.02 -17.30
C LEU A 118 18.35 5.09 -17.43
N ARG A 119 18.58 3.78 -17.59
CA ARG A 119 17.51 2.81 -17.81
C ARG A 119 16.69 2.60 -16.54
N SER A 120 17.32 2.42 -15.38
CA SER A 120 16.63 2.44 -14.09
C SER A 120 15.84 3.74 -13.88
N GLY A 121 16.45 4.89 -14.14
CA GLY A 121 15.78 6.19 -14.01
C GLY A 121 14.54 6.34 -14.90
N LEU A 122 14.58 5.82 -16.13
CA LEU A 122 13.41 5.79 -17.03
C LEU A 122 12.28 4.91 -16.49
N TRP A 123 12.60 3.79 -15.85
CA TRP A 123 11.58 2.93 -15.21
C TRP A 123 10.97 3.58 -13.98
N VAL A 124 11.77 4.27 -13.15
CA VAL A 124 11.25 5.08 -12.03
C VAL A 124 10.29 6.16 -12.54
N LEU A 125 10.69 6.91 -13.56
CA LEU A 125 9.82 7.93 -14.18
C LEU A 125 8.56 7.31 -14.78
N SER A 126 8.68 6.14 -15.41
CA SER A 126 7.53 5.41 -15.94
C SER A 126 6.56 5.00 -14.82
N GLY A 127 7.07 4.53 -13.67
CA GLY A 127 6.27 4.22 -12.49
C GLY A 127 5.48 5.44 -12.00
N ILE A 128 6.16 6.56 -11.77
CA ILE A 128 5.52 7.83 -11.34
C ILE A 128 4.44 8.24 -12.35
N LEU A 129 4.76 8.26 -13.64
CA LEU A 129 3.82 8.69 -14.69
C LEU A 129 2.60 7.78 -14.80
N ILE A 130 2.78 6.46 -14.75
CA ILE A 130 1.65 5.53 -14.81
C ILE A 130 0.75 5.71 -13.59
N PHE A 131 1.31 5.79 -12.39
CA PHE A 131 0.53 6.05 -11.17
C PHE A 131 -0.21 7.38 -11.24
N THR A 132 0.41 8.45 -11.75
CA THR A 132 -0.26 9.74 -11.98
C THR A 132 -1.37 9.64 -13.02
N ILE A 133 -1.16 8.92 -14.13
CA ILE A 133 -2.18 8.73 -15.17
C ILE A 133 -3.36 7.96 -14.59
N VAL A 134 -3.10 6.87 -13.87
CA VAL A 134 -4.15 6.09 -13.19
C VAL A 134 -4.88 6.98 -12.21
N GLU A 135 -4.18 7.69 -11.31
CA GLU A 135 -4.81 8.61 -10.35
C GLU A 135 -5.68 9.65 -11.04
N LYS A 136 -5.19 10.26 -12.13
CA LYS A 136 -5.92 11.27 -12.90
C LYS A 136 -7.15 10.72 -13.61
N ILE A 137 -7.06 9.53 -14.20
CA ILE A 137 -8.20 8.87 -14.86
C ILE A 137 -9.28 8.62 -13.81
N PHE A 138 -8.94 7.96 -12.70
CA PHE A 138 -9.90 7.60 -11.66
C PHE A 138 -10.44 8.82 -10.89
N SER A 139 -9.62 9.84 -10.64
CA SER A 139 -10.07 11.10 -10.03
C SER A 139 -10.95 11.91 -10.98
N GLY A 140 -10.70 11.85 -12.30
CA GLY A 140 -11.55 12.46 -13.31
C GLY A 140 -12.96 11.86 -13.34
N TYR A 141 -13.09 10.54 -13.11
CA TYR A 141 -14.40 9.88 -13.01
C TYR A 141 -15.18 10.27 -11.75
N THR A 142 -14.52 10.44 -10.60
CA THR A 142 -15.21 10.84 -9.37
C THR A 142 -15.69 12.30 -9.41
N ASN A 143 -14.93 13.19 -10.03
CA ASN A 143 -15.35 14.60 -10.19
C ASN A 143 -16.52 14.75 -11.19
N ALA A 144 -16.68 13.85 -12.16
CA ALA A 144 -17.81 13.88 -13.09
C ALA A 144 -19.16 13.53 -12.43
N ASP A 145 -19.16 12.74 -11.36
CA ASP A 145 -20.35 12.50 -10.53
C ASP A 145 -20.59 13.65 -9.53
N GLU A 146 -19.54 14.37 -9.13
CA GLU A 146 -19.60 15.49 -8.18
C GLU A 146 -19.80 16.86 -8.82
N GLU A 147 -19.68 17.01 -10.15
CA GLU A 147 -20.05 18.24 -10.87
C GLU A 147 -21.57 18.34 -11.13
N ASN A 148 -22.33 17.32 -10.70
CA ASN A 148 -23.80 17.40 -10.63
C ASN A 148 -24.37 17.15 -9.22
N PRO A 149 -23.98 17.93 -8.18
CA PRO A 149 -24.60 17.81 -6.87
C PRO A 149 -25.61 18.94 -6.70
N GLN A 150 -26.51 19.21 -7.65
CA GLN A 150 -27.69 20.05 -7.40
C GLN A 150 -28.96 19.56 -8.11
N PRO A 151 -30.11 19.74 -7.45
CA PRO A 151 -31.04 18.65 -7.24
C PRO A 151 -32.16 18.69 -8.27
N LYS A 152 -32.60 17.50 -8.72
CA LYS A 152 -33.89 17.37 -9.44
C LYS A 152 -35.05 18.05 -8.69
N CYS A 153 -34.93 18.30 -7.37
CA CYS A 153 -35.90 19.02 -6.58
C CYS A 153 -35.95 20.55 -6.84
N VAL A 154 -34.83 21.23 -7.15
CA VAL A 154 -34.80 22.69 -7.40
C VAL A 154 -35.28 23.02 -8.82
N GLU A 155 -34.99 22.15 -9.78
CA GLU A 155 -35.44 22.30 -11.16
C GLU A 155 -36.96 22.06 -11.29
N ILE A 156 -37.51 21.08 -10.56
CA ILE A 156 -38.96 20.84 -10.49
C ILE A 156 -39.68 22.01 -9.82
N ALA A 157 -39.13 22.56 -8.73
CA ALA A 157 -39.69 23.73 -8.05
C ALA A 157 -39.71 24.98 -8.94
N ASN A 158 -38.62 25.26 -9.66
CA ASN A 158 -38.55 26.38 -10.60
C ASN A 158 -39.45 26.19 -11.82
N CYS A 159 -39.62 24.96 -12.31
CA CYS A 159 -40.52 24.64 -13.42
C CYS A 159 -42.00 24.89 -13.04
N LEU A 160 -42.39 24.54 -11.82
CA LEU A 160 -43.74 24.77 -11.29
C LEU A 160 -44.04 26.26 -11.06
N LEU A 161 -43.08 27.02 -10.51
CA LEU A 161 -43.20 28.47 -10.31
C LEU A 161 -43.32 29.24 -11.64
N ARG A 162 -42.60 28.79 -12.68
CA ARG A 162 -42.66 29.41 -14.02
C ARG A 162 -43.98 29.12 -14.74
N LYS A 163 -44.59 27.95 -14.49
CA LYS A 163 -45.86 27.53 -15.12
C LYS A 163 -47.09 28.21 -14.51
N THR A 164 -46.99 28.69 -13.27
CA THR A 164 -48.07 29.41 -12.56
C THR A 164 -47.88 30.93 -12.49
N GLY A 165 -46.86 31.48 -13.17
CA GLY A 165 -46.66 32.93 -13.25
C GLY A 165 -46.43 33.61 -11.90
N GLY A 166 -45.94 32.88 -10.90
CA GLY A 166 -45.65 33.41 -9.56
C GLY A 166 -46.88 33.75 -8.72
N LYS A 167 -48.07 33.18 -9.01
CA LYS A 167 -49.24 33.28 -8.13
C LYS A 167 -49.78 31.89 -7.81
N ILE A 168 -49.82 31.57 -6.52
CA ILE A 168 -50.43 30.34 -5.99
C ILE A 168 -51.95 30.47 -6.18
N PRO A 169 -52.65 29.50 -6.79
CA PRO A 169 -54.08 29.60 -7.00
C PRO A 169 -54.84 29.19 -5.74
N ASP A 170 -55.69 30.09 -5.25
CA ASP A 170 -56.57 29.83 -4.12
C ASP A 170 -57.74 28.94 -4.53
N GLY A 171 -57.86 27.79 -3.86
CA GLY A 171 -59.08 26.97 -3.83
C GLY A 171 -59.01 25.67 -4.63
N HIS A 172 -58.56 24.59 -3.99
CA HIS A 172 -58.98 23.24 -4.38
C HIS A 172 -59.18 22.31 -3.18
N ASN A 173 -60.44 22.21 -2.74
CA ASN A 173 -60.95 21.10 -1.95
C ASN A 173 -61.14 19.87 -2.86
N ASN A 174 -60.51 18.77 -2.48
CA ASN A 174 -60.77 17.37 -2.85
C ASN A 174 -60.97 17.02 -4.35
N SER A 175 -60.01 16.29 -4.93
CA SER A 175 -60.24 14.98 -5.61
C SER A 175 -58.92 14.33 -6.04
N GLU A 176 -58.68 13.13 -5.50
CA GLU A 176 -57.88 12.00 -6.00
C GLU A 176 -56.52 12.24 -6.69
N GLY A 177 -55.45 11.77 -6.01
CA GLY A 177 -54.32 11.17 -6.72
C GLY A 177 -52.94 11.83 -6.59
N CYS A 178 -52.61 12.47 -5.47
CA CYS A 178 -51.21 12.66 -5.06
C CYS A 178 -51.05 12.17 -3.61
N ALA A 179 -50.53 10.95 -3.48
CA ALA A 179 -50.17 10.34 -2.21
C ALA A 179 -48.83 10.91 -1.73
N GLY A 180 -48.89 11.89 -0.84
CA GLY A 180 -47.71 12.43 -0.15
C GLY A 180 -47.94 13.87 0.29
N ALA A 181 -48.38 14.04 1.54
CA ALA A 181 -48.50 15.34 2.16
C ALA A 181 -47.13 16.02 2.27
N CYS A 182 -46.99 17.19 1.65
CA CYS A 182 -46.06 18.22 2.08
C CYS A 182 -46.92 19.43 2.44
N ASP A 183 -47.26 19.54 3.71
CA ASP A 183 -47.78 20.78 4.28
C ASP A 183 -46.60 21.75 4.43
N ILE A 184 -46.62 22.82 3.63
CA ILE A 184 -45.88 24.05 3.91
C ILE A 184 -46.96 25.04 4.33
N GLU A 185 -47.24 25.07 5.63
CA GLU A 185 -47.80 26.23 6.28
C GLU A 185 -46.76 26.81 7.24
N ASP A 186 -46.75 28.14 7.27
CA ASP A 186 -45.91 29.01 8.08
C ASP A 186 -45.59 28.48 9.48
N VAL A 187 -44.30 28.28 9.77
CA VAL A 187 -43.81 28.21 11.15
C VAL A 187 -42.67 29.24 11.32
N PRO A 188 -42.87 30.29 12.14
CA PRO A 188 -41.87 31.32 12.37
C PRO A 188 -40.72 30.89 13.30
N ASN A 189 -40.40 29.59 13.41
CA ASN A 189 -39.24 29.09 14.14
C ASN A 189 -38.78 27.75 13.57
N GLY A 190 -37.61 27.76 12.92
CA GLY A 190 -36.77 26.57 12.73
C GLY A 190 -37.25 25.57 11.69
N CYS A 191 -36.48 25.43 10.60
CA CYS A 191 -36.55 24.26 9.74
C CYS A 191 -36.10 23.03 10.55
N PHE A 192 -37.05 22.23 11.04
CA PHE A 192 -36.74 20.91 11.58
C PHE A 192 -36.48 19.97 10.40
N LEU A 193 -35.21 19.88 10.01
CA LEU A 193 -34.74 18.76 9.20
C LEU A 193 -34.95 17.50 10.06
N ARG A 194 -35.99 16.72 9.75
CA ARG A 194 -36.07 15.35 10.21
C ARG A 194 -34.86 14.64 9.61
N GLU A 195 -33.83 14.38 10.42
CA GLU A 195 -32.80 13.38 10.11
C GLU A 195 -33.56 12.07 9.85
N ARG A 196 -33.90 11.82 8.58
CA ARG A 196 -33.97 10.45 8.11
C ARG A 196 -32.62 9.90 8.50
N GLU A 197 -32.61 8.87 9.35
CA GLU A 197 -31.44 8.00 9.51
C GLU A 197 -30.86 7.80 8.12
N GLN A 198 -29.77 8.52 7.84
CA GLN A 198 -29.02 8.29 6.63
C GLN A 198 -28.48 6.90 6.85
N LYS A 199 -29.13 5.90 6.25
CA LYS A 199 -28.45 4.66 5.88
C LYS A 199 -27.14 5.12 5.27
N GLN A 200 -26.05 4.94 6.02
CA GLN A 200 -24.71 5.34 5.67
C GLN A 200 -24.50 4.94 4.21
N LYS A 201 -24.61 5.90 3.29
CA LYS A 201 -24.11 5.69 1.93
C LYS A 201 -22.61 5.65 2.12
N GLU A 202 -22.03 4.46 1.95
CA GLU A 202 -20.59 4.25 1.91
C GLU A 202 -19.99 5.37 1.06
N GLN A 203 -19.12 6.19 1.65
CA GLN A 203 -18.42 7.21 0.88
C GLN A 203 -17.61 6.51 -0.22
N PRO A 204 -17.56 7.05 -1.45
CA PRO A 204 -16.78 6.45 -2.51
C PRO A 204 -15.32 6.34 -2.05
N LYS A 205 -14.79 5.11 -2.06
CA LYS A 205 -13.41 4.83 -1.66
C LYS A 205 -12.45 5.69 -2.49
N LYS A 206 -11.57 6.43 -1.82
CA LYS A 206 -10.62 7.32 -2.50
C LYS A 206 -9.70 6.50 -3.41
N VAL A 207 -9.42 7.03 -4.59
CA VAL A 207 -8.52 6.44 -5.60
C VAL A 207 -7.16 6.07 -5.00
N ALA A 208 -6.70 6.90 -4.07
CA ALA A 208 -5.52 6.68 -3.23
C ALA A 208 -5.41 5.25 -2.68
N GLY A 209 -6.49 4.69 -2.14
CA GLY A 209 -6.49 3.34 -1.56
C GLY A 209 -6.26 2.25 -2.59
N TYR A 210 -6.83 2.39 -3.79
CA TYR A 210 -6.63 1.43 -4.87
C TYR A 210 -5.24 1.51 -5.49
N LEU A 211 -4.69 2.72 -5.62
CA LEU A 211 -3.29 2.92 -6.02
C LEU A 211 -2.34 2.25 -5.03
N ASN A 212 -2.64 2.37 -3.73
CA ASN A 212 -1.88 1.69 -2.69
C ASN A 212 -1.90 0.17 -2.85
N LEU A 213 -3.08 -0.43 -3.03
CA LEU A 213 -3.20 -1.88 -3.27
C LEU A 213 -2.47 -2.32 -4.53
N MET A 214 -2.45 -1.49 -5.57
CA MET A 214 -1.72 -1.78 -6.81
C MET A 214 -0.21 -1.79 -6.56
N ALA A 215 0.34 -0.80 -5.86
CA ALA A 215 1.76 -0.78 -5.52
C ALA A 215 2.15 -1.96 -4.62
N ASN A 216 1.38 -2.20 -3.55
CA ASN A 216 1.57 -3.34 -2.66
C ASN A 216 1.48 -4.68 -3.43
N SER A 217 0.59 -4.82 -4.41
CA SER A 217 0.55 -6.04 -5.24
C SER A 217 1.83 -6.25 -6.06
N ILE A 218 2.43 -5.19 -6.59
CA ILE A 218 3.68 -5.29 -7.36
C ILE A 218 4.84 -5.64 -6.43
N ASP A 219 4.87 -5.04 -5.25
CA ASP A 219 5.91 -5.29 -4.24
C ASP A 219 5.83 -6.71 -3.66
N ASN A 220 4.61 -7.15 -3.33
CA ASN A 220 4.38 -8.54 -2.92
C ASN A 220 4.79 -9.52 -4.02
N PHE A 221 4.55 -9.20 -5.30
CA PHE A 221 5.04 -10.01 -6.42
C PHE A 221 6.57 -10.10 -6.45
N THR A 222 7.30 -9.01 -6.22
CA THR A 222 8.77 -9.02 -6.13
C THR A 222 9.27 -9.80 -4.91
N HIS A 223 8.60 -9.71 -3.77
CA HIS A 223 8.90 -10.54 -2.60
C HIS A 223 8.71 -12.03 -2.92
N GLY A 224 7.63 -12.39 -3.61
CA GLY A 224 7.40 -13.74 -4.12
C GLY A 224 8.55 -14.27 -4.98
N LEU A 225 9.04 -13.45 -5.93
CA LEU A 225 10.19 -13.78 -6.77
C LEU A 225 11.46 -14.00 -5.94
N ALA A 226 11.78 -13.07 -5.04
CA ALA A 226 13.00 -13.08 -4.23
C ALA A 226 13.05 -14.28 -3.28
N VAL A 227 11.95 -14.56 -2.57
CA VAL A 227 11.83 -15.69 -1.64
C VAL A 227 11.94 -17.01 -2.38
N ALA A 228 11.24 -17.14 -3.50
CA ALA A 228 11.29 -18.35 -4.30
C ALA A 228 12.68 -18.59 -4.89
N GLY A 229 13.32 -17.56 -5.45
CA GLY A 229 14.71 -17.62 -5.91
C GLY A 229 15.66 -18.08 -4.81
N SER A 230 15.50 -17.55 -3.60
CA SER A 230 16.33 -17.89 -2.44
C SER A 230 16.16 -19.36 -1.99
N PHE A 231 14.94 -19.88 -1.96
CA PHE A 231 14.70 -21.31 -1.69
C PHE A 231 15.18 -22.20 -2.85
N LEU A 232 15.11 -21.76 -4.10
CA LEU A 232 15.69 -22.52 -5.21
C LEU A 232 17.22 -22.68 -5.08
N VAL A 233 17.89 -21.70 -4.47
CA VAL A 233 19.32 -21.81 -4.12
C VAL A 233 19.54 -22.77 -2.95
N SER A 234 18.90 -22.55 -1.80
CA SER A 234 18.96 -23.48 -0.65
C SER A 234 17.93 -23.16 0.43
N PHE A 235 17.64 -24.12 1.31
CA PHE A 235 16.73 -23.91 2.45
C PHE A 235 17.16 -22.72 3.32
N ARG A 236 18.46 -22.59 3.61
CA ARG A 236 18.99 -21.54 4.49
C ARG A 236 18.81 -20.15 3.89
N HIS A 237 19.18 -19.97 2.63
CA HIS A 237 19.02 -18.70 1.92
C HIS A 237 17.54 -18.31 1.85
N GLY A 238 16.65 -19.27 1.56
CA GLY A 238 15.21 -19.01 1.55
C GLY A 238 14.64 -18.58 2.91
N VAL A 239 15.05 -19.21 4.01
CA VAL A 239 14.61 -18.81 5.36
C VAL A 239 15.11 -17.41 5.72
N LEU A 240 16.39 -17.10 5.44
CA LEU A 240 16.97 -15.78 5.70
C LEU A 240 16.28 -14.69 4.87
N ALA A 241 16.07 -14.92 3.58
CA ALA A 241 15.36 -13.99 2.70
C ALA A 241 13.91 -13.77 3.16
N THR A 242 13.20 -14.85 3.53
CA THR A 242 11.83 -14.75 4.06
C THR A 242 11.79 -13.90 5.33
N PHE A 243 12.75 -14.09 6.24
CA PHE A 243 12.83 -13.34 7.47
C PHE A 243 13.18 -11.86 7.24
N ALA A 244 14.16 -11.57 6.38
CA ALA A 244 14.53 -10.22 6.02
C ALA A 244 13.34 -9.47 5.41
N ILE A 245 12.65 -10.09 4.44
CA ILE A 245 11.47 -9.52 3.78
C ILE A 245 10.35 -9.26 4.78
N LEU A 246 10.03 -10.23 5.66
CA LEU A 246 9.00 -10.04 6.68
C LEU A 246 9.26 -8.82 7.56
N LEU A 247 10.52 -8.55 7.91
CA LEU A 247 10.84 -7.47 8.82
C LEU A 247 10.60 -6.08 8.22
N HIS A 248 10.77 -5.90 6.91
CA HIS A 248 10.40 -4.64 6.25
C HIS A 248 8.94 -4.63 5.79
N GLU A 249 8.37 -5.78 5.45
CA GLU A 249 6.95 -5.90 5.05
C GLU A 249 6.00 -5.52 6.18
N ILE A 250 6.29 -5.92 7.43
CA ILE A 250 5.42 -5.62 8.58
C ILE A 250 5.21 -4.09 8.75
N PRO A 251 6.27 -3.26 8.78
CA PRO A 251 6.16 -1.81 8.71
C PRO A 251 5.33 -1.29 7.53
N HIS A 252 5.58 -1.81 6.31
CA HIS A 252 4.87 -1.40 5.10
C HIS A 252 3.37 -1.72 5.19
N GLU A 253 3.00 -2.93 5.59
CA GLU A 253 1.60 -3.36 5.70
C GLU A 253 0.83 -2.55 6.75
N VAL A 254 1.48 -2.16 7.83
CA VAL A 254 0.89 -1.24 8.84
C VAL A 254 0.62 0.13 8.23
N GLY A 255 1.54 0.65 7.42
CA GLY A 255 1.38 1.92 6.72
C GLY A 255 0.30 1.87 5.63
N ASP A 256 0.29 0.82 4.84
CA ASP A 256 -0.69 0.55 3.79
C ASP A 256 -2.09 0.42 4.37
N PHE A 257 -2.24 -0.28 5.49
CA PHE A 257 -3.53 -0.41 6.17
C PHE A 257 -4.03 0.96 6.62
N ALA A 258 -3.13 1.83 7.09
CA ALA A 258 -3.48 3.20 7.47
C ALA A 258 -3.97 4.02 6.26
N ILE A 259 -3.33 3.86 5.09
CA ILE A 259 -3.74 4.49 3.82
C ILE A 259 -5.12 3.97 3.38
N LEU A 260 -5.40 2.67 3.53
CA LEU A 260 -6.69 2.07 3.19
C LEU A 260 -7.82 2.59 4.09
N LEU A 261 -7.62 2.61 5.41
CA LEU A 261 -8.60 3.17 6.35
C LEU A 261 -8.92 4.63 6.02
N ARG A 262 -7.88 5.42 5.75
CA ARG A 262 -8.03 6.83 5.33
C ARG A 262 -8.76 6.99 4.00
N SER A 263 -8.65 6.00 3.12
CA SER A 263 -9.32 5.96 1.83
C SER A 263 -10.78 5.49 1.92
N GLY A 264 -11.27 5.21 3.13
CA GLY A 264 -12.67 4.82 3.39
C GLY A 264 -12.91 3.31 3.43
N PHE A 265 -11.86 2.49 3.50
CA PHE A 265 -12.03 1.04 3.72
C PHE A 265 -12.35 0.76 5.19
N SER A 266 -13.23 -0.20 5.45
CA SER A 266 -13.38 -0.74 6.81
C SER A 266 -12.15 -1.58 7.17
N ARG A 267 -11.93 -1.83 8.47
CA ARG A 267 -10.80 -2.65 8.94
C ARG A 267 -10.77 -4.05 8.30
N TRP A 268 -11.95 -4.66 8.15
CA TRP A 268 -12.07 -5.98 7.53
C TRP A 268 -11.93 -5.93 6.01
N ASP A 269 -12.38 -4.86 5.36
CA ASP A 269 -12.18 -4.69 3.92
C ASP A 269 -10.71 -4.41 3.60
N ALA A 270 -10.03 -3.61 4.42
CA ALA A 270 -8.60 -3.34 4.29
C ALA A 270 -7.78 -4.63 4.45
N ALA A 271 -8.06 -5.43 5.48
CA ALA A 271 -7.39 -6.71 5.70
C ALA A 271 -7.63 -7.71 4.57
N ARG A 272 -8.86 -7.80 4.06
CA ARG A 272 -9.17 -8.66 2.91
C ARG A 272 -8.46 -8.17 1.65
N ALA A 273 -8.40 -6.85 1.44
CA ALA A 273 -7.72 -6.27 0.29
C ALA A 273 -6.21 -6.53 0.31
N GLN A 274 -5.55 -6.37 1.46
CA GLN A 274 -4.14 -6.75 1.64
C GLN A 274 -3.92 -8.26 1.49
N LEU A 275 -4.81 -9.10 2.03
CA LEU A 275 -4.70 -10.54 1.79
C LEU A 275 -4.90 -10.92 0.31
N LEU A 276 -5.61 -10.10 -0.47
CA LEU A 276 -5.71 -10.28 -1.92
C LEU A 276 -4.40 -9.90 -2.64
N THR A 277 -3.67 -8.89 -2.17
CA THR A 277 -2.35 -8.52 -2.75
C THR A 277 -1.30 -9.60 -2.51
N ALA A 278 -1.41 -10.37 -1.41
CA ALA A 278 -0.60 -11.59 -1.18
C ALA A 278 -0.69 -12.62 -2.33
N GLY A 279 -1.81 -12.64 -3.07
CA GLY A 279 -1.95 -13.47 -4.27
C GLY A 279 -0.90 -13.14 -5.34
N ALA A 280 -0.52 -11.86 -5.47
CA ALA A 280 0.54 -11.43 -6.36
C ALA A 280 1.90 -12.00 -5.94
N GLY A 281 2.17 -12.11 -4.63
CA GLY A 281 3.37 -12.78 -4.13
C GLY A 281 3.42 -14.27 -4.47
N LEU A 282 2.31 -14.98 -4.34
CA LEU A 282 2.24 -16.38 -4.77
C LEU A 282 2.48 -16.52 -6.27
N LEU A 283 1.95 -15.61 -7.08
CA LEU A 283 2.22 -15.57 -8.52
C LEU A 283 3.70 -15.32 -8.81
N GLY A 284 4.34 -14.39 -8.09
CA GLY A 284 5.78 -14.13 -8.18
C GLY A 284 6.60 -15.38 -7.88
N ALA A 285 6.27 -16.09 -6.80
CA ALA A 285 6.91 -17.34 -6.44
C ALA A 285 6.76 -18.42 -7.51
N LEU A 286 5.56 -18.55 -8.10
CA LEU A 286 5.30 -19.49 -9.20
C LEU A 286 6.10 -19.13 -10.46
N VAL A 287 6.25 -17.85 -10.78
CA VAL A 287 7.06 -17.38 -11.90
C VAL A 287 8.54 -17.74 -11.68
N ALA A 288 9.07 -17.55 -10.47
CA ALA A 288 10.44 -17.96 -10.11
C ALA A 288 10.65 -19.47 -10.22
N ILE A 289 9.72 -20.28 -9.69
CA ILE A 289 9.78 -21.74 -9.79
C ILE A 289 9.71 -22.19 -11.26
N GLY A 290 8.78 -21.63 -12.04
CA GLY A 290 8.58 -21.98 -13.45
C GLY A 290 9.76 -21.62 -14.34
N GLY A 291 10.54 -20.59 -13.99
CA GLY A 291 11.72 -20.18 -14.73
C GLY A 291 13.05 -20.71 -14.17
N SER A 292 13.04 -21.57 -13.14
CA SER A 292 14.22 -22.15 -12.47
C SER A 292 15.17 -22.95 -13.39
N GLY A 293 14.78 -23.25 -14.63
CA GLY A 293 15.67 -23.80 -15.66
C GLY A 293 16.45 -22.78 -16.49
N VAL A 294 16.22 -21.47 -16.29
CA VAL A 294 16.77 -20.36 -17.09
C VAL A 294 17.13 -19.15 -16.21
N THR A 295 17.83 -19.41 -15.10
CA THR A 295 18.07 -18.43 -14.02
C THR A 295 18.73 -17.12 -14.49
N SER A 296 19.71 -17.17 -15.39
CA SER A 296 20.38 -15.97 -15.93
C SER A 296 19.51 -15.12 -16.87
N ALA A 297 18.45 -15.69 -17.47
CA ALA A 297 17.52 -14.92 -18.30
C ALA A 297 16.39 -14.30 -17.48
N MET A 298 16.12 -14.81 -16.28
CA MET A 298 15.07 -14.29 -15.40
C MET A 298 15.45 -12.97 -14.75
N GLU A 299 16.65 -12.85 -14.18
CA GLU A 299 17.15 -11.61 -13.55
C GLU A 299 17.09 -10.43 -14.53
N ALA A 300 17.51 -10.65 -15.79
CA ALA A 300 17.43 -9.64 -16.83
C ALA A 300 15.99 -9.24 -17.21
N ARG A 301 15.02 -10.15 -17.11
CA ARG A 301 13.60 -9.93 -17.46
C ARG A 301 12.80 -9.25 -16.36
N THR A 302 13.22 -9.34 -15.10
CA THR A 302 12.54 -8.73 -13.94
C THR A 302 13.23 -7.46 -13.44
N SER A 303 14.40 -7.12 -13.97
CA SER A 303 15.19 -5.91 -13.63
C SER A 303 14.43 -4.58 -13.67
N TRP A 304 13.37 -4.46 -14.48
CA TRP A 304 12.57 -3.25 -14.58
C TRP A 304 11.55 -3.06 -13.45
N ILE A 305 11.18 -4.14 -12.75
CA ILE A 305 10.06 -4.14 -11.80
C ILE A 305 10.40 -3.31 -10.57
N MET A 306 11.61 -3.48 -10.04
CA MET A 306 12.09 -2.75 -8.86
C MET A 306 12.12 -1.22 -9.06
N PRO A 307 12.82 -0.66 -10.08
CA PRO A 307 12.80 0.79 -10.30
C PRO A 307 11.39 1.31 -10.65
N PHE A 308 10.57 0.53 -11.35
CA PHE A 308 9.17 0.89 -11.62
C PHE A 308 8.34 1.02 -10.33
N THR A 309 8.49 0.05 -9.42
CA THR A 309 7.79 0.03 -8.11
C THR A 309 8.23 1.20 -7.24
N ALA A 310 9.53 1.50 -7.22
CA ALA A 310 10.07 2.68 -6.54
C ALA A 310 9.40 3.99 -7.01
N GLY A 311 9.14 4.11 -8.32
CA GLY A 311 8.38 5.23 -8.88
C GLY A 311 6.93 5.29 -8.39
N GLY A 312 6.26 4.14 -8.28
CA GLY A 312 4.90 4.04 -7.72
C GLY A 312 4.84 4.44 -6.23
N PHE A 313 5.78 3.95 -5.42
CA PHE A 313 5.88 4.32 -4.00
C PHE A 313 6.20 5.80 -3.80
N LEU A 314 7.08 6.39 -4.62
CA LEU A 314 7.32 7.85 -4.61
C LEU A 314 6.04 8.63 -4.88
N HIS A 315 5.23 8.18 -5.85
CA HIS A 315 3.96 8.82 -6.15
C HIS A 315 2.99 8.76 -4.96
N ILE A 316 2.78 7.57 -4.39
CA ILE A 316 1.90 7.40 -3.22
C ILE A 316 2.38 8.27 -2.05
N ALA A 317 3.66 8.20 -1.71
CA ALA A 317 4.22 8.91 -0.58
C ALA A 317 4.12 10.44 -0.77
N LEU A 318 4.59 10.97 -1.91
CA LEU A 318 4.76 12.41 -2.11
C LEU A 318 3.53 13.13 -2.66
N VAL A 319 2.73 12.47 -3.49
CA VAL A 319 1.58 13.09 -4.18
C VAL A 319 0.28 12.77 -3.45
N THR A 320 0.11 11.53 -3.02
CA THR A 320 -1.18 11.07 -2.46
C THR A 320 -1.28 11.27 -0.94
N VAL A 321 -0.20 11.07 -0.18
CA VAL A 321 -0.25 11.03 1.29
C VAL A 321 0.37 12.26 1.96
N LEU A 322 1.61 12.62 1.60
CA LEU A 322 2.35 13.71 2.23
C LEU A 322 1.61 15.08 2.20
N PRO A 323 0.95 15.50 1.11
CA PRO A 323 0.30 16.82 1.07
C PRO A 323 -0.78 17.00 2.12
N ASP A 324 -1.41 15.91 2.57
CA ASP A 324 -2.44 15.97 3.60
C ASP A 324 -1.86 16.04 5.01
N LEU A 325 -0.66 15.49 5.23
CA LEU A 325 0.09 15.66 6.48
C LEU A 325 0.57 17.11 6.63
N LEU A 326 0.94 17.75 5.52
CA LEU A 326 1.36 19.16 5.49
C LEU A 326 0.24 20.16 5.81
N LYS A 327 -1.04 19.74 5.79
CA LYS A 327 -2.18 20.59 6.15
C LYS A 327 -2.45 20.65 7.66
N GLU A 328 -1.66 19.96 8.48
CA GLU A 328 -1.84 19.98 9.94
C GLU A 328 -1.47 21.34 10.55
N GLU A 329 -2.43 22.01 11.17
CA GLU A 329 -2.24 23.34 11.78
C GLU A 329 -1.76 23.25 13.24
N GLU A 330 -2.05 22.14 13.95
CA GLU A 330 -1.67 21.99 15.35
C GLU A 330 -0.17 21.65 15.49
N LYS A 331 0.59 22.54 16.12
CA LYS A 331 2.05 22.40 16.27
C LYS A 331 2.49 21.09 16.93
N VAL A 332 1.79 20.64 17.97
CA VAL A 332 2.18 19.42 18.71
C VAL A 332 1.95 18.18 17.85
N GLU A 333 0.82 18.11 17.13
CA GLU A 333 0.54 17.01 16.20
C GLU A 333 1.48 17.03 15.00
N SER A 334 1.81 18.21 14.47
CA SER A 334 2.81 18.36 13.41
C SER A 334 4.18 17.81 13.83
N ILE A 335 4.63 18.09 15.07
CA ILE A 335 5.89 17.52 15.60
C ILE A 335 5.80 15.99 15.72
N LYS A 336 4.69 15.44 16.22
CA LYS A 336 4.50 13.98 16.30
C LYS A 336 4.54 13.32 14.93
N GLN A 337 3.88 13.92 13.94
CA GLN A 337 3.88 13.46 12.55
C GLN A 337 5.31 13.49 11.97
N LEU A 338 6.05 14.58 12.17
CA LEU A 338 7.44 14.68 11.73
C LEU A 338 8.34 13.63 12.38
N LEU A 339 8.23 13.42 13.70
CA LEU A 339 8.99 12.39 14.41
C LEU A 339 8.65 10.99 13.91
N ALA A 340 7.38 10.71 13.64
CA ALA A 340 6.96 9.43 13.07
C ALA A 340 7.50 9.20 11.65
N LEU A 341 7.53 10.25 10.82
CA LEU A 341 8.13 10.20 9.49
C LEU A 341 9.64 9.92 9.57
N ILE A 342 10.37 10.63 10.43
CA ILE A 342 11.80 10.39 10.65
C ILE A 342 12.02 8.97 11.17
N PHE A 343 11.19 8.52 12.10
CA PHE A 343 11.26 7.16 12.63
C PHE A 343 11.06 6.09 11.54
N GLY A 344 10.12 6.30 10.61
CA GLY A 344 9.93 5.41 9.45
C GLY A 344 11.19 5.34 8.57
N ILE A 345 11.80 6.48 8.25
CA ILE A 345 13.04 6.53 7.47
C ILE A 345 14.17 5.79 8.19
N LEU A 346 14.36 6.06 9.50
CA LEU A 346 15.40 5.45 10.29
C LEU A 346 15.21 3.94 10.45
N LEU A 347 13.96 3.48 10.56
CA LEU A 347 13.65 2.05 10.61
C LEU A 347 14.09 1.36 9.32
N MET A 348 13.75 1.94 8.16
CA MET A 348 14.19 1.39 6.87
C MET A 348 15.72 1.45 6.70
N ALA A 349 16.34 2.56 7.07
CA ALA A 349 17.81 2.69 7.05
C ALA A 349 18.50 1.62 7.91
N LEU A 350 17.93 1.35 9.09
CA LEU A 350 18.43 0.33 10.00
C LEU A 350 18.25 -1.07 9.41
N MET A 351 17.07 -1.34 8.83
CA MET A 351 16.79 -2.61 8.15
C MET A 351 17.80 -2.89 7.03
N THR A 352 17.97 -1.94 6.10
CA THR A 352 18.99 -2.04 5.03
C THR A 352 20.38 -2.27 5.62
N ALA A 353 20.79 -1.50 6.63
CA ALA A 353 22.12 -1.61 7.20
C ALA A 353 22.40 -2.93 7.95
N PHE A 354 21.37 -3.63 8.44
CA PHE A 354 21.56 -4.91 9.16
C PHE A 354 21.40 -6.15 8.27
N PHE A 355 20.58 -6.07 7.22
CA PHE A 355 20.26 -7.22 6.39
C PHE A 355 20.93 -7.22 5.01
N GLU A 356 21.42 -6.07 4.54
CA GLU A 356 22.04 -5.91 3.21
C GLU A 356 23.50 -5.42 3.26
N ALA A 357 24.07 -5.21 4.45
CA ALA A 357 25.46 -4.75 4.64
C ALA A 357 26.51 -5.88 4.66
#